data_AF-F1L9T2-F1
#
_entry.id   AF-F1L9T2-F1
#
_cell.length_a   1.000
_cell.length_b   1.000
_cell.length_c   1.000
_cell.angle_alpha   90.00
_cell.angle_beta   90.00
_cell.angle_gamma   90.00
#
_symmetry.space_group_name_H-M   'P 1'
#
loop_
_entity.id
_entity.type
_entity.pdbx_description
1 polymer ?
#
loop_
_entity_poly.entity_id
_entity_poly.type
_entity_poly.pdbx_seq_one_letter_code
_entity_poly.pdbx_strand_id
1 'polypeptide(L)'
;MADTNAPDASQYNMRSPGVKRLMKEAAELRNPTDMYYAQPLKDNLFEWHFTVRGPADTDFDGGIYHGRILLPVDYPMKPPSVILLTPNGRFQLNQKICLSISGHHPESWQPSWSIRTALLALIGFMPTHSAGALGSLEYPPAERKKLAQLSRDWVCAECGLCMRDALAKEATAEGAGAADEARRLASQISFKNEFDVKKSVNDENEEHNRGDYNEVEVADDTEVRESHTAETSQDPSNAAGCSENRAPRKRVAAAVAENATPDRVVRNASMQRSAASLGFSWELIAIVFLSMALAALAYRRLSGAF
;
A
#
# COMPACT_ATOMS: atom_id res chain seq x y z
N MET A 1 27.37 -17.43 13.67
CA MET A 1 26.92 -18.31 12.57
C MET A 1 26.73 -17.41 11.37
N ALA A 2 27.38 -17.70 10.24
CA ALA A 2 27.36 -16.80 9.08
C ALA A 2 25.94 -16.72 8.49
N ASP A 3 25.43 -15.51 8.34
CA ASP A 3 24.10 -15.19 7.83
C ASP A 3 23.91 -15.64 6.37
N THR A 4 23.05 -16.63 6.13
CA THR A 4 22.77 -17.18 4.79
C THR A 4 21.47 -16.67 4.15
N ASN A 5 20.96 -15.50 4.56
CA ASN A 5 19.70 -14.95 4.01
C ASN A 5 19.90 -13.96 2.86
N ALA A 6 21.12 -13.80 2.33
CA ALA A 6 21.30 -13.02 1.12
C ALA A 6 20.61 -13.72 -0.07
N PRO A 7 19.77 -13.02 -0.86
CA PRO A 7 19.12 -13.61 -2.01
C PRO A 7 20.16 -14.06 -3.04
N ASP A 8 20.01 -15.26 -3.58
CA ASP A 8 20.88 -15.79 -4.62
C ASP A 8 20.62 -15.06 -5.94
N ALA A 9 21.53 -14.15 -6.29
CA ALA A 9 21.42 -13.34 -7.50
C ALA A 9 21.41 -14.16 -8.80
N SER A 10 21.87 -15.41 -8.78
CA SER A 10 21.86 -16.27 -9.98
C SER A 10 20.46 -16.71 -10.40
N GLN A 11 19.49 -16.65 -9.49
CA GLN A 11 18.11 -17.09 -9.73
C GLN A 11 17.25 -16.03 -10.42
N TYR A 12 17.72 -14.77 -10.48
CA TYR A 12 16.92 -13.65 -10.97
C TYR A 12 17.53 -13.01 -12.22
N ASN A 13 16.66 -12.50 -13.11
CA ASN A 13 17.10 -11.81 -14.31
C ASN A 13 17.68 -10.43 -13.95
N MET A 14 19.00 -10.37 -13.81
CA MET A 14 19.75 -9.15 -13.51
C MET A 14 19.69 -8.10 -14.63
N ARG A 15 19.05 -8.36 -15.78
CA ARG A 15 18.74 -7.32 -16.78
C ARG A 15 17.51 -6.50 -16.41
N SER A 16 16.62 -7.03 -15.57
CA SER A 16 15.44 -6.30 -15.08
C SER A 16 15.86 -5.14 -14.16
N PRO A 17 15.48 -3.88 -14.47
CA PRO A 17 15.76 -2.75 -13.59
C PRO A 17 15.18 -2.91 -12.19
N GLY A 18 13.98 -3.50 -12.06
CA GLY A 18 13.34 -3.78 -10.77
C GLY A 18 14.15 -4.78 -9.93
N VAL A 19 14.63 -5.86 -10.53
CA VAL A 19 15.50 -6.83 -9.84
C VAL A 19 16.79 -6.18 -9.38
N LYS A 20 17.46 -5.38 -10.23
CA LYS A 20 18.67 -4.63 -9.84
C LYS A 20 18.40 -3.70 -8.65
N ARG A 21 17.24 -3.01 -8.66
CA ARG A 21 16.82 -2.13 -7.57
C ARG A 21 16.66 -2.92 -6.27
N LEU A 22 15.93 -4.03 -6.29
CA LEU A 22 15.71 -4.86 -5.11
C LEU A 22 17.01 -5.47 -4.55
N MET A 23 17.92 -5.91 -5.41
CA MET A 23 19.23 -6.42 -4.98
C MET A 23 20.07 -5.34 -4.29
N LYS A 24 20.01 -4.10 -4.79
CA LYS A 24 20.69 -2.95 -4.16
C LYS A 24 20.09 -2.65 -2.78
N GLU A 25 18.76 -2.60 -2.67
CA GLU A 25 18.08 -2.36 -1.39
C GLU A 25 18.30 -3.50 -0.39
N ALA A 26 18.41 -4.75 -0.87
CA ALA A 26 18.72 -5.89 0.00
C ALA A 26 20.15 -5.81 0.56
N ALA A 27 21.08 -5.26 -0.21
CA ALA A 27 22.42 -4.98 0.27
C ALA A 27 22.42 -3.81 1.28
N GLU A 28 21.65 -2.76 1.03
CA GLU A 28 21.49 -1.60 1.92
C GLU A 28 20.89 -2.01 3.28
N LEU A 29 19.83 -2.82 3.28
CA LEU A 29 19.06 -3.17 4.48
C LEU A 29 19.55 -4.43 5.20
N ARG A 30 20.68 -4.98 4.77
CA ARG A 30 21.20 -6.28 5.23
C ARG A 30 21.41 -6.36 6.74
N ASN A 31 21.84 -5.26 7.35
CA ASN A 31 22.13 -5.21 8.77
C ASN A 31 20.98 -4.52 9.52
N PRO A 32 20.54 -5.05 10.67
CA PRO A 32 19.54 -4.40 11.49
C PRO A 32 20.08 -3.08 12.05
N THR A 33 19.24 -2.04 12.01
CA THR A 33 19.44 -0.81 12.80
C THR A 33 18.75 -0.97 14.15
N ASP A 34 18.83 0.05 15.01
CA ASP A 34 18.04 0.12 16.24
C ASP A 34 16.55 0.39 15.98
N MET A 35 16.21 0.99 14.83
CA MET A 35 14.85 1.40 14.47
C MET A 35 14.14 0.43 13.53
N TYR A 36 14.85 -0.19 12.60
CA TYR A 36 14.25 -1.10 11.63
C TYR A 36 15.25 -2.13 11.07
N TYR A 37 14.70 -3.22 10.55
CA TYR A 37 15.41 -4.26 9.84
C TYR A 37 14.50 -4.84 8.75
N ALA A 38 15.04 -5.18 7.58
CA ALA A 38 14.28 -5.87 6.54
C ALA A 38 15.18 -6.71 5.64
N GLN A 39 14.66 -7.86 5.20
CA GLN A 39 15.35 -8.73 4.26
C GLN A 39 14.35 -9.49 3.39
N PRO A 40 14.71 -9.83 2.14
CA PRO A 40 13.90 -10.72 1.32
C PRO A 40 13.85 -12.12 1.93
N LEU A 41 12.82 -12.88 1.57
CA LEU A 41 12.81 -14.32 1.81
C LEU A 41 13.90 -14.99 0.98
N LYS A 42 14.42 -16.09 1.50
CA LYS A 42 15.53 -16.84 0.90
C LYS A 42 15.25 -17.29 -0.54
N ASP A 43 14.01 -17.65 -0.82
CA ASP A 43 13.51 -18.18 -2.09
C ASP A 43 12.67 -17.17 -2.88
N ASN A 44 12.39 -15.98 -2.33
CA ASN A 44 11.55 -14.98 -2.98
C ASN A 44 12.01 -13.54 -2.73
N LEU A 45 12.69 -12.95 -3.72
CA LEU A 45 13.11 -11.54 -3.72
C LEU A 45 11.95 -10.53 -3.67
N PHE A 46 10.74 -10.93 -4.03
CA PHE A 46 9.57 -10.04 -4.06
C PHE A 46 8.75 -10.10 -2.77
N GLU A 47 9.19 -10.88 -1.79
CA GLU A 47 8.57 -10.95 -0.49
C GLU A 47 9.61 -10.78 0.60
N TRP A 48 9.35 -9.86 1.53
CA TRP A 48 10.31 -9.50 2.55
C TRP A 48 9.68 -9.61 3.92
N HIS A 49 10.48 -9.99 4.90
CA HIS A 49 10.18 -9.79 6.30
C HIS A 49 10.81 -8.48 6.76
N PHE A 50 10.12 -7.79 7.65
CA PHE A 50 10.64 -6.58 8.27
C PHE A 50 10.30 -6.52 9.76
N THR A 51 11.10 -5.77 10.50
CA THR A 51 10.85 -5.43 11.90
C THR A 51 11.07 -3.93 12.08
N VAL A 52 10.19 -3.27 12.84
CA VAL A 52 10.31 -1.85 13.20
C VAL A 52 10.11 -1.64 14.69
N ARG A 53 10.82 -0.66 15.24
CA ARG A 53 10.63 -0.16 16.60
C ARG A 53 9.45 0.81 16.63
N GLY A 54 8.64 0.72 17.68
CA GLY A 54 7.62 1.71 17.96
C GLY A 54 8.21 3.10 18.24
N PRO A 55 7.61 4.19 17.73
CA PRO A 55 8.13 5.53 17.99
C PRO A 55 8.14 5.88 19.47
N ALA A 56 9.22 6.52 19.92
CA ALA A 56 9.34 7.06 21.28
C ALA A 56 8.26 8.09 21.58
N ASP A 57 7.86 8.20 22.84
CA ASP A 57 6.85 9.14 23.34
C ASP A 57 5.44 8.92 22.72
N THR A 58 5.12 7.67 22.35
CA THR A 58 3.81 7.28 21.81
C THR A 58 3.24 6.07 22.54
N ASP A 59 2.00 5.69 22.23
CA ASP A 59 1.40 4.45 22.76
C ASP A 59 2.09 3.17 22.27
N PHE A 60 2.99 3.29 21.29
CA PHE A 60 3.74 2.17 20.70
C PHE A 60 5.16 2.07 21.24
N ASP A 61 5.59 3.02 22.08
CA ASP A 61 6.94 3.11 22.63
C ASP A 61 7.33 1.81 23.37
N GLY A 62 8.60 1.42 23.20
CA GLY A 62 9.14 0.16 23.71
C GLY A 62 8.69 -1.09 22.95
N GLY A 63 7.78 -0.96 21.98
CA GLY A 63 7.32 -2.06 21.13
C GLY A 63 8.25 -2.37 19.96
N ILE A 64 8.20 -3.62 19.50
CA ILE A 64 8.93 -4.12 18.33
C ILE A 64 7.95 -4.93 17.49
N TYR A 65 7.71 -4.48 16.26
CA TYR A 65 6.63 -4.99 15.41
C TYR A 65 7.20 -5.63 14.15
N HIS A 66 6.79 -6.88 13.90
CA HIS A 66 7.17 -7.66 12.74
C HIS A 66 6.08 -7.62 11.66
N GLY A 67 6.50 -7.70 10.41
CA GLY A 67 5.60 -7.70 9.28
C GLY A 67 6.20 -8.27 8.00
N ARG A 68 5.40 -8.22 6.94
CA ARG A 68 5.74 -8.62 5.58
C ARG A 68 5.57 -7.46 4.60
N ILE A 69 6.44 -7.41 3.60
CA ILE A 69 6.31 -6.54 2.44
C ILE A 69 6.15 -7.42 1.20
N LEU A 70 5.07 -7.18 0.45
CA LEU A 70 4.83 -7.81 -0.84
C LEU A 70 5.10 -6.80 -1.94
N LEU A 71 6.07 -7.11 -2.79
CA LEU A 71 6.50 -6.26 -3.90
C LEU A 71 5.88 -6.75 -5.20
N PRO A 72 5.20 -5.88 -5.98
CA PRO A 72 4.74 -6.26 -7.31
C PRO A 72 5.92 -6.46 -8.27
N VAL A 73 5.69 -7.22 -9.34
CA VAL A 73 6.69 -7.42 -10.41
C VAL A 73 7.13 -6.11 -11.08
N ASP A 74 6.25 -5.10 -11.06
CA ASP A 74 6.49 -3.76 -11.61
C ASP A 74 7.20 -2.83 -10.61
N TYR A 75 7.60 -3.31 -9.43
CA TYR A 75 8.36 -2.48 -8.47
C TYR A 75 9.68 -1.98 -9.10
N PRO A 76 10.06 -0.69 -8.92
CA PRO A 76 9.45 0.32 -8.04
C PRO A 76 8.40 1.21 -8.71
N MET A 77 7.93 0.91 -9.93
CA MET A 77 6.91 1.73 -10.60
C MET A 77 5.54 1.61 -9.92
N LYS A 78 5.27 0.47 -9.26
CA LYS A 78 4.12 0.30 -8.38
C LYS A 78 4.56 0.15 -6.92
N PRO A 79 3.76 0.67 -5.97
CA PRO A 79 4.07 0.61 -4.54
C PRO A 79 4.04 -0.82 -3.99
N PRO A 80 4.74 -1.08 -2.87
CA PRO A 80 4.59 -2.32 -2.12
C PRO A 80 3.26 -2.39 -1.36
N SER A 81 2.88 -3.61 -0.95
CA SER A 81 1.89 -3.83 0.11
C SER A 81 2.60 -4.16 1.42
N VAL A 82 2.17 -3.55 2.53
CA VAL A 82 2.74 -3.77 3.86
C VAL A 82 1.71 -4.47 4.74
N ILE A 83 2.13 -5.48 5.50
CA ILE A 83 1.29 -6.31 6.37
C ILE A 83 1.96 -6.43 7.73
N LEU A 84 1.24 -6.18 8.83
CA LEU A 84 1.73 -6.46 10.18
C LEU A 84 1.28 -7.84 10.67
N LEU A 85 2.19 -8.52 11.37
CA LEU A 85 1.99 -9.83 11.98
C LEU A 85 1.90 -9.73 13.50
N THR A 86 2.65 -8.80 14.10
CA THR A 86 2.65 -8.60 15.55
C THR A 86 1.42 -7.79 16.00
N PRO A 87 0.69 -8.26 17.03
CA PRO A 87 -0.39 -7.51 17.67
C PRO A 87 0.05 -6.10 18.08
N ASN A 88 -0.70 -5.08 17.64
CA ASN A 88 -0.31 -3.67 17.81
C ASN A 88 -1.48 -2.72 18.14
N GLY A 89 -2.74 -3.13 17.92
CA GLY A 89 -3.92 -2.30 18.25
C GLY A 89 -4.15 -1.08 17.34
N ARG A 90 -3.39 -0.93 16.25
CA ARG A 90 -3.51 0.13 15.25
C ARG A 90 -3.87 -0.39 13.86
N PHE A 91 -3.35 -1.54 13.50
CA PHE A 91 -3.52 -2.19 12.22
C PHE A 91 -3.98 -3.63 12.41
N GLN A 92 -4.93 -4.05 11.58
CA GLN A 92 -5.38 -5.43 11.50
C GLN A 92 -4.25 -6.34 11.06
N LEU A 93 -4.15 -7.51 11.69
CA LEU A 93 -3.11 -8.48 11.40
C LEU A 93 -3.41 -9.20 10.08
N ASN A 94 -2.35 -9.56 9.35
CA ASN A 94 -2.45 -10.30 8.08
C ASN A 94 -3.29 -9.59 6.99
N GLN A 95 -3.53 -8.30 7.15
CA GLN A 95 -4.23 -7.47 6.18
C GLN A 95 -3.27 -6.46 5.57
N LYS A 96 -3.48 -6.14 4.29
CA LYS A 96 -2.72 -5.08 3.62
C LYS A 96 -3.09 -3.74 4.26
N ILE A 97 -2.09 -3.04 4.78
CA ILE A 97 -2.27 -1.73 5.39
C ILE A 97 -2.36 -0.70 4.27
N CYS A 98 -3.37 0.17 4.35
CA CYS A 98 -3.57 1.28 3.45
C CYS A 98 -2.99 2.56 4.06
N LEU A 99 -1.73 2.84 3.76
CA LEU A 99 -1.08 4.16 3.96
C LEU A 99 -1.05 4.92 2.63
N SER A 100 -0.89 6.25 2.69
CA SER A 100 -0.58 7.13 1.55
C SER A 100 0.69 6.74 0.76
N ILE A 101 1.53 5.87 1.34
CA ILE A 101 2.73 5.27 0.75
C ILE A 101 2.52 3.80 0.31
N SER A 102 1.34 3.23 0.56
CA SER A 102 0.98 1.87 0.15
C SER A 102 0.07 1.89 -1.07
N GLY A 103 -0.06 0.76 -1.78
CA GLY A 103 -0.82 0.64 -3.03
C GLY A 103 -2.32 0.92 -3.02
N HIS A 104 -2.87 1.54 -1.98
CA HIS A 104 -4.23 2.08 -1.97
C HIS A 104 -4.34 3.45 -2.65
N HIS A 105 -3.23 4.20 -2.74
CA HIS A 105 -3.10 5.47 -3.47
C HIS A 105 -1.90 5.41 -4.42
N PRO A 106 -1.98 4.66 -5.54
CA PRO A 106 -0.87 4.54 -6.49
C PRO A 106 -0.40 5.90 -7.04
N GLU A 107 -1.26 6.91 -7.05
CA GLU A 107 -0.97 8.31 -7.42
C GLU A 107 -0.03 9.02 -6.45
N SER A 108 -0.06 8.66 -5.16
CA SER A 108 0.79 9.25 -4.13
C SER A 108 2.18 8.59 -4.06
N TRP A 109 2.33 7.41 -4.65
CA TRP A 109 3.59 6.67 -4.68
C TRP A 109 4.61 7.32 -5.62
N GLN A 110 5.86 7.40 -5.17
CA GLN A 110 6.98 7.87 -5.97
C GLN A 110 7.98 6.72 -6.19
N PRO A 111 8.31 6.33 -7.44
CA PRO A 111 9.28 5.26 -7.71
C PRO A 111 10.70 5.49 -7.16
N SER A 112 11.00 6.73 -6.74
CA SER A 112 12.23 7.08 -6.03
C SER A 112 12.24 6.60 -4.57
N TRP A 113 11.08 6.38 -3.94
CA TRP A 113 10.98 5.84 -2.59
C TRP A 113 11.44 4.38 -2.55
N SER A 114 12.16 4.02 -1.48
CA SER A 114 12.69 2.67 -1.25
C SER A 114 11.89 1.93 -0.18
N ILE A 115 12.20 0.66 0.03
CA ILE A 115 11.73 -0.13 1.18
C ILE A 115 12.08 0.58 2.48
N ARG A 116 13.29 1.16 2.61
CA ARG A 116 13.68 1.98 3.76
C ARG A 116 12.68 3.13 3.99
N THR A 117 12.35 3.87 2.94
CA THR A 117 11.37 4.97 3.02
C THR A 117 9.99 4.45 3.46
N ALA A 118 9.56 3.30 2.97
CA ALA A 118 8.30 2.68 3.38
C ALA A 118 8.29 2.30 4.88
N LEU A 119 9.40 1.77 5.41
CA LEU A 119 9.55 1.45 6.83
C LEU A 119 9.52 2.70 7.71
N LEU A 120 10.25 3.75 7.33
CA LEU A 120 10.24 5.02 8.06
C LEU A 120 8.85 5.67 8.05
N ALA A 121 8.15 5.63 6.93
CA ALA A 121 6.78 6.13 6.86
C ALA A 121 5.85 5.32 7.77
N LEU A 122 5.94 3.98 7.77
CA LEU A 122 5.16 3.14 8.68
C LEU A 122 5.39 3.53 10.15
N ILE A 123 6.65 3.72 10.55
CA ILE A 123 7.02 4.18 11.90
C ILE A 123 6.35 5.54 12.19
N GLY A 124 6.51 6.52 11.29
CA GLY A 124 5.93 7.85 11.46
C GLY A 124 4.40 7.89 11.46
N PHE A 125 3.74 6.94 10.79
CA PHE A 125 2.27 6.83 10.73
C PHE A 125 1.64 6.02 11.87
N MET A 126 2.40 5.21 12.62
CA MET A 126 1.84 4.48 13.78
C MET A 126 1.06 5.38 14.76
N PRO A 127 1.61 6.52 15.23
CA PRO A 127 0.93 7.37 16.20
C PRO A 127 -0.17 8.24 15.62
N THR A 128 -0.34 8.27 14.29
CA THR A 128 -1.38 9.09 13.68
C THR A 128 -2.74 8.42 13.81
N HIS A 129 -3.79 9.24 13.83
CA HIS A 129 -5.17 8.77 13.93
C HIS A 129 -5.57 7.95 12.69
N SER A 130 -6.47 6.97 12.87
CA SER A 130 -6.93 6.07 11.81
C SER A 130 -7.66 6.76 10.69
N ALA A 131 -8.46 7.78 11.03
CA ALA A 131 -9.40 8.42 10.14
C ALA A 131 -10.26 7.40 9.34
N GLY A 132 -10.57 6.24 9.93
CA GLY A 132 -11.37 5.19 9.29
C GLY A 132 -10.69 4.43 8.14
N ALA A 133 -9.36 4.53 7.98
CA ALA A 133 -8.64 3.84 6.91
C ALA A 133 -8.85 2.31 6.94
N LEU A 134 -8.91 1.67 5.78
CA LEU A 134 -9.06 0.22 5.65
C LEU A 134 -7.91 -0.52 6.35
N GLY A 135 -8.27 -1.51 7.16
CA GLY A 135 -7.31 -2.29 7.96
C GLY A 135 -6.84 -1.58 9.24
N SER A 136 -7.45 -0.45 9.64
CA SER A 136 -7.14 0.21 10.92
C SER A 136 -7.91 -0.37 12.11
N LEU A 137 -7.36 -0.16 13.30
CA LEU A 137 -7.92 -0.51 14.62
C LEU A 137 -7.83 0.69 15.57
N GLU A 138 -8.84 0.85 16.41
CA GLU A 138 -9.01 1.95 17.37
C GLU A 138 -8.90 1.45 18.82
N TYR A 139 -7.80 0.76 19.16
CA TYR A 139 -7.62 0.31 20.56
C TYR A 139 -7.30 1.51 21.47
N PRO A 140 -7.76 1.50 22.74
CA PRO A 140 -7.39 2.54 23.68
C PRO A 140 -5.86 2.61 23.89
N PRO A 141 -5.31 3.81 24.18
CA PRO A 141 -3.88 4.01 24.46
C PRO A 141 -3.28 3.01 25.45
N ALA A 142 -4.01 2.70 26.53
CA ALA A 142 -3.55 1.75 27.55
C ALA A 142 -3.34 0.33 27.00
N GLU A 143 -4.23 -0.13 26.12
CA GLU A 143 -4.11 -1.47 25.53
C GLU A 143 -2.99 -1.50 24.48
N ARG A 144 -2.81 -0.42 23.70
CA ARG A 144 -1.68 -0.29 22.77
C ARG A 144 -0.33 -0.36 23.50
N LYS A 145 -0.18 0.34 24.62
CA LYS A 145 1.03 0.28 25.46
C LYS A 145 1.30 -1.13 26.01
N LYS A 146 0.25 -1.85 26.40
CA LYS A 146 0.37 -3.25 26.84
C LYS A 146 0.81 -4.16 25.69
N LEU A 147 0.22 -3.99 24.50
CA LEU A 147 0.64 -4.73 23.30
C LEU A 147 2.09 -4.41 22.91
N ALA A 148 2.53 -3.15 23.05
CA ALA A 148 3.92 -2.76 22.83
C ALA A 148 4.87 -3.56 23.74
N GLN A 149 4.55 -3.71 25.03
CA GLN A 149 5.37 -4.53 25.93
C GLN A 149 5.38 -6.01 25.53
N LEU A 150 4.21 -6.57 25.21
CA LEU A 150 4.06 -7.98 24.82
C LEU A 150 4.75 -8.29 23.48
N SER A 151 4.82 -7.31 22.57
CA SER A 151 5.42 -7.46 21.25
C SER A 151 6.87 -7.92 21.28
N ARG A 152 7.63 -7.56 22.34
CA ARG A 152 9.05 -7.89 22.50
C ARG A 152 9.31 -9.39 22.61
N ASP A 153 8.37 -10.11 23.20
CA ASP A 153 8.50 -11.55 23.44
C ASP A 153 7.79 -12.36 22.35
N TRP A 154 7.15 -11.68 21.41
CA TRP A 154 6.50 -12.32 20.27
C TRP A 154 7.54 -12.98 19.36
N VAL A 155 7.20 -14.17 18.88
CA VAL A 155 8.04 -14.97 17.99
C VAL A 155 7.29 -15.17 16.68
N CYS A 156 7.95 -14.87 15.56
CA CYS A 156 7.36 -15.08 14.25
C CYS A 156 7.19 -16.56 13.96
N ALA A 157 5.96 -16.98 13.61
CA ALA A 157 5.67 -18.37 13.26
C ALA A 157 6.33 -18.82 11.94
N GLU A 158 6.63 -17.88 11.04
CA GLU A 158 7.22 -18.17 9.73
C GLU A 158 8.75 -18.23 9.79
N CYS A 159 9.40 -17.23 10.39
CA CYS A 159 10.88 -17.14 10.42
C CYS A 159 11.52 -17.49 11.77
N GLY A 160 10.73 -17.72 12.83
CA GLY A 160 11.23 -18.06 14.17
C GLY A 160 11.91 -16.92 14.92
N LEU A 161 11.96 -15.71 14.34
CA LEU A 161 12.63 -14.56 14.96
C LEU A 161 11.86 -14.08 16.20
N CYS A 162 12.55 -14.00 17.34
CA CYS A 162 12.04 -13.34 18.54
C CYS A 162 12.29 -11.84 18.45
N MET A 163 11.27 -11.03 18.73
CA MET A 163 11.36 -9.58 18.54
C MET A 163 12.38 -8.90 19.46
N ARG A 164 12.66 -9.44 20.64
CA ARG A 164 13.68 -8.90 21.55
C ARG A 164 15.07 -8.84 20.92
N ASP A 165 15.34 -9.73 19.95
CA ASP A 165 16.64 -9.93 19.30
C ASP A 165 16.65 -9.45 17.85
N ALA A 166 15.53 -8.90 17.36
CA ALA A 166 15.33 -8.59 15.94
C ALA A 166 16.01 -7.29 15.48
N LEU A 167 16.33 -6.38 16.40
CA LEU A 167 16.92 -5.06 16.12
C LEU A 167 18.23 -4.89 16.88
N ALA A 168 19.10 -3.99 16.40
CA ALA A 168 20.32 -3.66 17.11
C ALA A 168 20.00 -3.05 18.49
N LYS A 169 20.82 -3.38 19.50
CA LYS A 169 20.65 -2.88 20.88
C LYS A 169 21.16 -1.46 21.06
N GLU A 170 22.19 -1.09 20.30
CA GLU A 170 22.80 0.24 20.32
C GLU A 170 22.36 1.03 19.08
N ALA A 171 22.19 2.33 19.25
CA ALA A 171 21.90 3.23 18.15
C ALA A 171 23.06 3.18 17.15
N THR A 172 22.78 2.71 15.94
CA THR A 172 23.74 2.81 14.84
C THR A 172 23.77 4.25 14.34
N ALA A 173 24.83 4.66 13.63
CA ALA A 173 24.89 5.99 13.02
C ALA A 173 23.70 6.25 12.07
N GLU A 174 23.17 5.20 11.44
CA GLU A 174 21.98 5.24 10.59
C GLU A 174 20.66 5.34 11.39
N GLY A 175 20.67 4.84 12.62
CA GLY A 175 19.55 4.81 13.56
C GLY A 175 19.26 6.14 14.26
N ALA A 176 20.32 6.83 14.68
CA ALA A 176 20.22 8.04 15.51
C ALA A 176 19.42 9.20 14.86
N GLY A 177 19.30 9.24 13.53
CA GLY A 177 18.47 10.20 12.79
C GLY A 177 17.16 9.64 12.24
N ALA A 178 16.97 8.31 12.28
CA ALA A 178 15.86 7.65 11.60
C ALA A 178 14.49 7.97 12.22
N ALA A 179 14.41 8.16 13.54
CA ALA A 179 13.16 8.52 14.22
C ALA A 179 12.68 9.92 13.81
N ASP A 180 13.58 10.90 13.77
CA ASP A 180 13.27 12.26 13.31
C ASP A 180 12.93 12.30 11.82
N GLU A 181 13.67 11.53 11.02
CA GLU A 181 13.37 11.37 9.59
C GLU A 181 11.98 10.77 9.37
N ALA A 182 11.62 9.71 10.09
CA ALA A 182 10.30 9.08 10.05
C ALA A 182 9.18 10.08 10.36
N ARG A 183 9.36 10.90 11.41
CA ARG A 183 8.39 11.93 11.81
C ARG A 183 8.23 12.99 10.71
N ARG A 184 9.34 13.50 10.16
CA ARG A 184 9.32 14.49 9.06
C ARG A 184 8.67 13.93 7.80
N LEU A 185 8.97 12.67 7.47
CA LEU A 185 8.42 11.99 6.30
C LEU A 185 6.91 11.82 6.41
N ALA A 186 6.41 11.37 7.56
CA ALA A 186 4.96 11.26 7.81
C ALA A 186 4.25 12.61 7.64
N SER A 187 4.82 13.71 8.15
CA SER A 187 4.27 15.04 7.96
C SER A 187 4.21 15.48 6.49
N GLN A 188 5.29 15.25 5.72
CA GLN A 188 5.35 15.63 4.31
C GLN A 188 4.37 14.83 3.44
N ILE A 189 4.29 13.51 3.66
CA ILE A 189 3.39 12.64 2.91
C ILE A 189 1.92 12.98 3.24
N SER A 190 1.60 13.23 4.51
CA SER A 190 0.23 13.58 4.91
C SER A 190 -0.23 14.91 4.27
N PHE A 191 0.66 15.89 4.15
CA PHE A 191 0.34 17.18 3.51
C PHE A 191 0.11 17.06 2.01
N LYS A 192 0.90 16.23 1.32
CA LYS A 192 0.74 15.99 -0.12
C LYS A 192 -0.61 15.36 -0.44
N ASN A 193 -1.04 14.38 0.36
CA ASN A 193 -2.35 13.76 0.19
C ASN A 193 -3.51 14.76 0.35
N GLU A 194 -3.42 15.70 1.30
CA GLU A 194 -4.48 16.71 1.46
C GLU A 194 -4.54 17.67 0.26
N PHE A 195 -3.40 18.05 -0.31
CA PHE A 195 -3.35 18.88 -1.52
C PHE A 195 -3.89 18.15 -2.75
N ASP A 196 -3.49 16.89 -2.97
CA ASP A 196 -3.95 16.09 -4.11
C ASP A 196 -5.46 15.84 -4.05
N VAL A 197 -6.02 15.57 -2.86
CA VAL A 197 -7.48 15.43 -2.65
C VAL A 197 -8.22 16.75 -2.92
N LYS A 198 -7.71 17.88 -2.43
CA LYS A 198 -8.34 19.19 -2.69
C LYS A 198 -8.30 19.55 -4.17
N LYS A 199 -7.21 19.21 -4.87
CA LYS A 199 -7.09 19.42 -6.31
C LYS A 199 -8.08 18.56 -7.09
N SER A 200 -8.20 17.26 -6.80
CA SER A 200 -9.15 16.39 -7.51
C SER A 200 -10.60 16.82 -7.30
N VAL A 201 -10.97 17.25 -6.08
CA VAL A 201 -12.31 17.78 -5.80
C VAL A 201 -12.57 19.10 -6.55
N ASN A 202 -11.57 19.97 -6.67
CA ASN A 202 -11.71 21.21 -7.43
C ASN A 202 -11.83 20.96 -8.93
N ASP A 203 -11.05 20.03 -9.48
CA ASP A 203 -11.08 19.65 -10.89
C ASP A 203 -12.44 19.00 -11.27
N GLU A 204 -13.03 18.19 -10.37
CA GLU A 204 -14.38 17.60 -10.55
C GLU A 204 -15.51 18.66 -10.48
N ASN A 205 -15.35 19.69 -9.64
CA ASN A 205 -16.32 20.77 -9.51
C ASN A 205 -16.29 21.75 -10.71
N GLU A 206 -15.14 21.92 -11.38
CA GLU A 206 -15.05 22.72 -12.61
C GLU A 206 -15.65 22.01 -13.82
N GLU A 207 -15.63 20.67 -13.85
CA GLU A 207 -16.20 19.90 -14.96
C GLU A 207 -17.74 19.80 -14.90
N HIS A 208 -18.36 20.01 -13.72
CA HIS A 208 -19.82 20.04 -13.56
C HIS A 208 -20.46 21.42 -13.83
N ASN A 209 -19.67 22.50 -13.95
CA ASN A 209 -20.18 23.85 -14.22
C ASN A 209 -20.04 24.26 -15.70
N ARG A 210 -20.17 23.28 -16.61
CA ARG A 210 -20.21 23.52 -18.06
C ARG A 210 -21.36 22.75 -18.69
N GLY A 211 -22.57 23.00 -18.20
CA GLY A 211 -23.80 22.46 -18.75
C GLY A 211 -24.91 23.49 -18.72
N ASP A 212 -25.19 24.05 -19.90
CA ASP A 212 -26.50 24.48 -20.40
C ASP A 212 -27.28 25.56 -19.63
N TYR A 213 -27.48 26.75 -20.23
CA TYR A 213 -28.76 27.47 -20.24
C TYR A 213 -28.82 28.50 -21.40
N ASN A 214 -29.84 28.35 -22.24
CA ASN A 214 -30.34 29.36 -23.18
C ASN A 214 -31.27 30.37 -22.47
N GLU A 215 -31.17 31.63 -22.93
CA GLU A 215 -32.22 32.65 -23.10
C GLU A 215 -33.04 33.17 -21.89
N VAL A 216 -33.04 34.49 -21.67
CA VAL A 216 -34.17 35.44 -21.89
C VAL A 216 -33.86 36.79 -21.20
N GLU A 217 -34.15 37.85 -21.95
CA GLU A 217 -34.08 39.30 -21.66
C GLU A 217 -34.83 39.76 -20.41
N VAL A 218 -34.34 40.80 -19.72
CA VAL A 218 -35.16 41.94 -19.23
C VAL A 218 -34.30 43.21 -19.20
N ALA A 219 -34.85 44.29 -19.75
CA ALA A 219 -34.33 45.65 -19.86
C ALA A 219 -34.33 46.42 -18.52
N ASP A 220 -33.43 47.41 -18.40
CA ASP A 220 -33.78 48.69 -17.77
C ASP A 220 -32.88 49.84 -18.27
N ASP A 221 -33.58 50.92 -18.59
CA ASP A 221 -33.25 52.29 -19.04
C ASP A 221 -32.33 53.05 -18.04
N THR A 222 -31.68 54.21 -18.26
CA THR A 222 -31.53 55.20 -19.35
C THR A 222 -30.41 56.21 -18.95
N GLU A 223 -29.67 56.66 -19.97
CA GLU A 223 -28.91 57.91 -20.26
C GLU A 223 -28.47 58.95 -19.21
N VAL A 224 -27.26 59.54 -19.43
CA VAL A 224 -26.94 60.96 -19.83
C VAL A 224 -25.42 61.02 -20.15
N ARG A 225 -24.97 61.06 -21.42
CA ARG A 225 -24.63 62.18 -22.34
C ARG A 225 -23.30 62.94 -22.09
N GLU A 226 -22.42 62.91 -23.10
CA GLU A 226 -21.58 64.00 -23.70
C GLU A 226 -20.34 63.34 -24.39
N SER A 227 -19.79 63.74 -25.54
CA SER A 227 -20.16 64.55 -26.70
C SER A 227 -19.02 64.39 -27.75
N HIS A 228 -19.35 64.38 -29.06
CA HIS A 228 -18.66 64.91 -30.27
C HIS A 228 -17.11 64.79 -30.43
N THR A 229 -16.42 64.57 -31.56
CA THR A 229 -16.59 64.57 -33.05
C THR A 229 -15.19 64.25 -33.62
N ALA A 230 -14.95 63.54 -34.75
CA ALA A 230 -14.90 64.03 -36.14
C ALA A 230 -14.35 62.88 -37.04
N GLU A 231 -15.07 62.42 -38.08
CA GLU A 231 -14.87 62.67 -39.53
C GLU A 231 -13.57 62.07 -40.16
N THR A 232 -13.67 61.03 -41.01
CA THR A 232 -13.76 61.08 -42.51
C THR A 232 -12.35 61.26 -43.13
N SER A 233 -11.79 60.50 -44.08
CA SER A 233 -12.23 59.48 -45.05
C SER A 233 -11.03 59.01 -45.91
N GLN A 234 -11.28 58.06 -46.83
CA GLN A 234 -10.61 57.83 -48.14
C GLN A 234 -9.58 56.69 -48.29
N ASP A 235 -10.09 55.59 -48.85
CA ASP A 235 -9.50 54.72 -49.90
C ASP A 235 -9.17 55.52 -51.19
N PRO A 236 -8.30 55.07 -52.14
CA PRO A 236 -8.46 53.77 -52.85
C PRO A 236 -7.21 53.06 -53.46
N SER A 237 -7.42 51.76 -53.80
CA SER A 237 -6.94 50.96 -54.96
C SER A 237 -5.46 50.97 -55.41
N ASN A 238 -4.79 49.80 -55.54
CA ASN A 238 -4.68 49.03 -56.80
C ASN A 238 -3.82 47.74 -56.68
N ALA A 239 -4.02 46.85 -57.66
CA ALA A 239 -3.69 45.43 -57.77
C ALA A 239 -2.20 45.02 -57.92
N ALA A 240 -1.86 43.76 -57.56
CA ALA A 240 -1.32 42.70 -58.45
C ALA A 240 -0.69 41.51 -57.68
N GLY A 241 -0.91 40.28 -58.16
CA GLY A 241 0.17 39.27 -58.25
C GLY A 241 0.16 38.00 -57.37
N CYS A 242 -0.61 36.99 -57.79
CA CYS A 242 -0.31 35.55 -57.96
C CYS A 242 0.38 34.63 -56.91
N SER A 243 -0.13 33.37 -56.93
CA SER A 243 0.41 32.05 -56.53
C SER A 243 0.11 31.58 -55.09
N GLU A 244 -0.92 30.75 -54.84
CA GLU A 244 -0.93 29.26 -54.99
C GLU A 244 0.27 28.60 -54.26
N ASN A 245 0.08 27.74 -53.25
CA ASN A 245 -0.55 26.44 -53.41
C ASN A 245 -1.23 25.85 -52.16
N ARG A 246 -2.23 25.04 -52.48
CA ARG A 246 -3.20 24.32 -51.65
C ARG A 246 -2.66 22.96 -51.18
N ALA A 247 -3.22 22.48 -50.07
CA ALA A 247 -3.04 21.16 -49.42
C ALA A 247 -3.24 19.94 -50.37
N PRO A 248 -3.07 18.66 -49.93
CA PRO A 248 -4.09 18.01 -49.10
C PRO A 248 -3.65 16.86 -48.15
N ARG A 249 -4.60 16.53 -47.25
CA ARG A 249 -4.73 15.28 -46.45
C ARG A 249 -5.19 14.09 -47.31
N LYS A 250 -4.89 12.85 -46.86
CA LYS A 250 -5.79 11.67 -46.62
C LYS A 250 -4.94 10.36 -46.59
N ARG A 251 -4.95 9.55 -45.52
CA ARG A 251 -5.84 8.38 -45.18
C ARG A 251 -5.97 7.32 -46.28
N VAL A 252 -5.61 6.05 -45.98
CA VAL A 252 -6.30 4.71 -46.17
C VAL A 252 -5.31 3.65 -45.62
N ALA A 253 -5.55 2.85 -44.57
CA ALA A 253 -6.40 1.66 -44.31
C ALA A 253 -5.94 0.29 -44.91
N ALA A 254 -5.77 -0.68 -44.00
CA ALA A 254 -6.08 -2.13 -44.02
C ALA A 254 -5.29 -3.17 -44.87
N ALA A 255 -4.82 -4.24 -44.18
CA ALA A 255 -5.13 -5.69 -44.35
C ALA A 255 -3.92 -6.56 -43.89
N VAL A 256 -3.99 -7.29 -42.75
CA VAL A 256 -4.43 -8.70 -42.55
C VAL A 256 -3.52 -9.77 -43.18
N ALA A 257 -2.90 -10.62 -42.34
CA ALA A 257 -2.76 -12.07 -42.56
C ALA A 257 -2.26 -12.79 -41.27
N GLU A 258 -3.01 -13.82 -40.89
CA GLU A 258 -2.80 -14.78 -39.80
C GLU A 258 -1.82 -15.90 -40.20
N ASN A 259 -1.10 -16.51 -39.24
CA ASN A 259 -1.41 -17.87 -38.74
C ASN A 259 -0.30 -18.55 -37.91
N ALA A 260 -0.80 -19.32 -36.92
CA ALA A 260 -0.35 -20.60 -36.38
C ALA A 260 0.70 -20.68 -35.24
N THR A 261 0.17 -21.13 -34.10
CA THR A 261 0.82 -21.77 -32.93
C THR A 261 1.30 -23.20 -33.26
N PRO A 262 2.07 -23.82 -32.35
CA PRO A 262 1.43 -24.95 -31.66
C PRO A 262 1.62 -24.95 -30.14
N ASP A 263 0.57 -25.48 -29.50
CA ASP A 263 0.43 -25.80 -28.09
C ASP A 263 1.60 -26.59 -27.50
N ARG A 264 2.08 -26.14 -26.34
CA ARG A 264 2.72 -27.03 -25.36
C ARG A 264 2.04 -26.88 -24.01
N VAL A 265 1.07 -27.76 -23.81
CA VAL A 265 0.38 -28.06 -22.55
C VAL A 265 1.42 -28.32 -21.46
N VAL A 266 1.65 -27.33 -20.59
CA VAL A 266 2.27 -27.57 -19.29
C VAL A 266 1.15 -28.03 -18.36
N ARG A 267 1.16 -29.33 -18.07
CA ARG A 267 0.25 -29.93 -17.09
C ARG A 267 0.51 -29.27 -15.74
N ASN A 268 -0.49 -28.54 -15.24
CA ASN A 268 -0.59 -28.23 -13.83
C ASN A 268 -0.81 -29.55 -13.09
N ALA A 269 0.24 -30.11 -12.52
CA ALA A 269 0.11 -31.14 -11.50
C ALA A 269 -0.38 -30.45 -10.21
N SER A 270 -1.70 -30.39 -10.04
CA SER A 270 -2.30 -30.20 -8.73
C SER A 270 -1.94 -31.42 -7.87
N MET A 271 -0.80 -31.35 -7.19
CA MET A 271 -0.47 -32.31 -6.14
C MET A 271 -1.35 -31.96 -4.94
N GLN A 272 -2.52 -32.61 -4.86
CA GLN A 272 -3.30 -32.67 -3.63
C GLN A 272 -2.44 -33.37 -2.57
N ARG A 273 -1.70 -32.58 -1.79
CA ARG A 273 -1.31 -33.00 -0.45
C ARG A 273 -2.52 -32.74 0.43
N SER A 274 -3.25 -33.82 0.70
CA SER A 274 -4.21 -33.87 1.80
C SER A 274 -3.45 -33.64 3.10
N ALA A 275 -3.46 -32.39 3.57
CA ALA A 275 -3.19 -32.09 4.96
C ALA A 275 -4.52 -32.32 5.67
N ALA A 276 -4.61 -33.43 6.41
CA ALA A 276 -5.71 -33.68 7.31
C ALA A 276 -5.76 -32.53 8.33
N SER A 277 -6.62 -31.54 8.07
CA SER A 277 -7.05 -30.63 9.09
C SER A 277 -7.82 -31.48 10.09
N LEU A 278 -7.27 -31.64 11.29
CA LEU A 278 -8.06 -32.00 12.47
C LEU A 278 -8.97 -30.80 12.75
N GLY A 279 -9.96 -30.59 11.89
CA GLY A 279 -11.10 -29.77 12.18
C GLY A 279 -11.81 -30.45 13.32
N PHE A 280 -11.84 -29.79 14.48
CA PHE A 280 -12.75 -30.13 15.56
C PHE A 280 -14.17 -30.05 14.98
N SER A 281 -14.68 -31.19 14.52
CA SER A 281 -16.05 -31.30 14.07
C SER A 281 -16.93 -31.20 15.30
N TRP A 282 -17.84 -30.23 15.27
CA TRP A 282 -18.93 -30.07 16.24
C TRP A 282 -19.71 -31.38 16.45
N GLU A 283 -19.64 -32.33 15.52
CA GLU A 283 -20.13 -33.70 15.68
C GLU A 283 -19.44 -34.50 16.80
N LEU A 284 -18.10 -34.43 16.93
CA LEU A 284 -17.40 -35.15 18.01
C LEU A 284 -17.75 -34.57 19.38
N ILE A 285 -17.92 -33.24 19.46
CA ILE A 285 -18.38 -32.57 20.68
C ILE A 285 -19.81 -33.01 21.01
N ALA A 286 -20.70 -33.06 20.02
CA ALA A 286 -22.07 -33.54 20.21
C ALA A 286 -22.11 -35.01 20.67
N ILE A 287 -21.29 -35.89 20.09
CA ILE A 287 -21.19 -37.30 20.51
C ILE A 287 -20.70 -37.42 21.95
N VAL A 288 -19.71 -36.64 22.36
CA VAL A 288 -19.21 -36.64 23.74
C VAL A 288 -20.29 -36.19 24.71
N PHE A 289 -21.00 -35.09 24.43
CA PHE A 289 -22.10 -34.63 25.29
C PHE A 289 -23.25 -35.64 25.37
N LEU A 290 -23.60 -36.28 24.25
CA LEU A 290 -24.67 -37.26 24.19
C LEU A 290 -24.30 -38.54 24.95
N SER A 291 -23.04 -38.97 24.87
CA SER A 291 -22.53 -40.11 25.66
C SER A 291 -22.49 -39.82 27.16
N MET A 292 -22.08 -38.62 27.57
CA MET A 292 -22.09 -38.20 28.97
C MET A 292 -23.51 -38.08 29.53
N ALA A 293 -24.46 -37.59 28.73
CA ALA A 293 -25.87 -37.51 29.12
C ALA A 293 -26.50 -38.91 29.29
N LEU A 294 -26.21 -39.85 28.39
CA LEU A 294 -26.67 -41.23 28.51
C LEU A 294 -26.05 -41.94 29.73
N ALA A 295 -24.76 -41.71 30.00
CA ALA A 295 -24.09 -42.24 31.18
C ALA A 295 -24.71 -41.68 32.48
N ALA A 296 -25.02 -40.38 32.53
CA ALA A 296 -25.68 -39.77 33.69
C ALA A 296 -27.11 -40.31 33.89
N LEU A 297 -27.87 -40.56 32.81
CA LEU A 297 -29.21 -41.15 32.89
C LEU A 297 -29.15 -42.62 33.34
N ALA A 298 -28.20 -43.39 32.83
CA ALA A 298 -27.96 -44.76 33.27
C ALA A 298 -27.55 -44.79 34.76
N TYR A 299 -26.65 -43.89 35.17
CA TYR A 299 -26.24 -43.75 36.56
C TYR A 299 -27.42 -43.39 37.45
N ARG A 300 -28.27 -42.41 37.08
CA ARG A 300 -29.48 -42.05 37.85
C ARG A 300 -30.49 -43.19 37.93
N ARG A 301 -30.61 -44.03 36.89
CA ARG A 301 -31.44 -45.24 36.95
C ARG A 301 -30.88 -46.30 37.89
N LEU A 302 -29.56 -46.47 37.93
CA LEU A 302 -28.90 -47.47 38.77
C LEU A 302 -28.80 -47.01 40.24
N SER A 303 -28.66 -45.70 40.48
CA SER A 303 -28.60 -45.10 41.82
C SER A 303 -29.96 -44.74 42.40
N GLY A 304 -31.03 -44.81 41.60
CA GLY A 304 -32.42 -44.60 42.03
C GLY A 304 -33.21 -45.90 42.27
N ALA A 305 -32.53 -47.04 42.41
CA ALA A 305 -33.12 -48.31 42.81
C ALA A 305 -32.62 -48.71 44.20
N PHE A 306 -33.06 -47.97 45.22
CA PHE A 306 -33.44 -48.45 46.56
C PHE A 306 -34.19 -47.33 47.29
#